data_AF-A0A358SMY0-F1
#
_entry.id   AF-A0A358SMY0-F1
#
_cell.length_a   1.000
_cell.length_b   1.000
_cell.length_c   1.000
_cell.angle_alpha   90.00
_cell.angle_beta   90.00
_cell.angle_gamma   90.00
#
_symmetry.space_group_name_H-M   'P 1'
#
loop_
_entity.id
_entity.type
_entity.pdbx_description
1 polymer ?
#
loop_
_entity_poly.entity_id
_entity_poly.type
_entity_poly.pdbx_seq_one_letter_code
_entity_poly.pdbx_strand_id
1 'polypeptide(L)'
;MRQYESCEGACSERRLELVSGGDYDELTAAAAACRGRIEGLRAVVGELARAEAGPGEWRVAYEGLQQSARSVLRRSGPAAGGRDDELVSPAETVIVWRCQDCGGVDAPQPCVDVCIWGPADWVDVASYESQRSRAAVDREVEQSLAGLLRRFAFATPRAGQWERSWRAFQSQARIALQSRGSRRAASEMAIRQAQADG
;
A
#
# COMPACT_ATOMS: atom_id res chain seq x y z
N MET A 1 6.50 -28.53 -24.05
CA MET A 1 7.64 -28.88 -23.18
C MET A 1 8.79 -27.93 -23.51
N ARG A 2 9.14 -27.00 -22.60
CA ARG A 2 10.43 -26.30 -22.71
C ARG A 2 11.48 -27.31 -22.25
N GLN A 3 12.35 -27.74 -23.17
CA GLN A 3 13.53 -28.50 -22.80
C GLN A 3 14.45 -27.55 -22.05
N TYR A 4 14.59 -27.73 -20.74
CA TYR A 4 15.68 -27.10 -20.01
C TYR A 4 16.95 -27.86 -20.40
N GLU A 5 17.90 -27.17 -21.04
CA GLU A 5 19.21 -27.73 -21.34
C GLU A 5 19.83 -28.27 -20.04
N SER A 6 20.26 -29.52 -20.07
CA SER A 6 20.89 -30.19 -18.94
C SER A 6 22.10 -29.36 -18.52
N CYS A 7 22.22 -29.01 -17.24
CA CYS A 7 23.39 -28.28 -16.76
C CYS A 7 24.65 -29.13 -17.04
N GLU A 8 25.58 -28.64 -17.85
CA GLU A 8 26.81 -29.38 -18.25
C GLU A 8 27.88 -29.41 -17.13
N GLY A 9 27.62 -28.85 -15.95
CA GLY A 9 28.57 -28.71 -14.83
C GLY A 9 28.00 -29.10 -13.45
N ALA A 10 28.75 -28.77 -12.39
CA ALA A 10 28.30 -28.97 -11.01
C ALA A 10 27.16 -27.99 -10.68
N CYS A 11 25.91 -28.46 -10.74
CA CYS A 11 24.72 -27.68 -10.46
C CYS A 11 24.81 -27.00 -9.09
N SER A 12 24.85 -25.67 -9.07
CA SER A 12 24.80 -24.90 -7.83
C SER A 12 23.33 -24.56 -7.51
N GLU A 13 22.71 -25.41 -6.69
CA GLU A 13 21.32 -25.23 -6.31
C GLU A 13 21.16 -24.19 -5.22
N ARG A 14 20.18 -23.30 -5.40
CA ARG A 14 19.76 -22.33 -4.41
C ARG A 14 18.34 -22.63 -3.98
N ARG A 15 18.12 -22.65 -2.66
CA ARG A 15 16.79 -22.67 -2.07
C ARG A 15 16.02 -21.40 -2.46
N LEU A 16 14.81 -21.59 -2.98
CA LEU A 16 13.88 -20.54 -3.34
C LEU A 16 12.58 -20.75 -2.57
N GLU A 17 12.06 -19.67 -2.01
CA GLU A 17 10.76 -19.66 -1.34
C GLU A 17 9.77 -18.92 -2.23
N LEU A 18 8.64 -19.56 -2.48
CA LEU A 18 7.63 -19.12 -3.42
C LEU A 18 6.30 -18.91 -2.71
N VAL A 19 5.58 -17.87 -3.11
CA VAL A 19 4.21 -17.56 -2.73
C VAL A 19 3.31 -17.76 -3.95
N SER A 20 2.04 -18.11 -3.74
CA SER A 20 1.12 -18.26 -4.86
C SER A 20 0.94 -16.94 -5.62
N GLY A 21 0.80 -17.02 -6.95
CA GLY A 21 0.49 -15.86 -7.78
C GLY A 21 -0.82 -15.19 -7.38
N GLY A 22 -1.81 -15.99 -6.93
CA GLY A 22 -3.09 -15.50 -6.43
C GLY A 22 -2.94 -14.58 -5.21
N ASP A 23 -2.16 -14.99 -4.20
CA ASP A 23 -1.93 -14.15 -3.01
C ASP A 23 -1.20 -12.84 -3.37
N TYR A 24 -0.27 -12.91 -4.32
CA TYR A 24 0.44 -11.74 -4.81
C TYR A 24 -0.48 -10.77 -5.59
N ASP A 25 -1.39 -11.31 -6.40
CA ASP A 25 -2.38 -10.51 -7.13
C ASP A 25 -3.39 -9.85 -6.19
N GLU A 26 -3.87 -10.57 -5.18
CA GLU A 26 -4.76 -10.03 -4.15
C GLU A 26 -4.08 -8.90 -3.37
N LEU A 27 -2.84 -9.11 -2.93
CA LEU A 27 -2.03 -8.08 -2.28
C LEU A 27 -1.84 -6.85 -3.19
N THR A 28 -1.55 -7.07 -4.46
CA THR A 28 -1.32 -5.99 -5.43
C THR A 28 -2.60 -5.19 -5.70
N ALA A 29 -3.74 -5.87 -5.84
CA ALA A 29 -5.04 -5.24 -6.00
C ALA A 29 -5.43 -4.43 -4.75
N ALA A 30 -5.23 -4.98 -3.55
CA ALA A 30 -5.50 -4.28 -2.30
C ALA A 30 -4.61 -3.04 -2.14
N ALA A 31 -3.31 -3.15 -2.45
CA ALA A 31 -2.38 -2.03 -2.43
C ALA A 31 -2.78 -0.93 -3.43
N ALA A 32 -3.23 -1.31 -4.64
CA ALA A 32 -3.72 -0.36 -5.63
C ALA A 32 -4.99 0.36 -5.16
N ALA A 33 -5.95 -0.38 -4.59
CA ALA A 33 -7.17 0.20 -4.02
C ALA A 33 -6.84 1.17 -2.86
N CYS A 34 -5.91 0.80 -1.99
CA CYS A 34 -5.41 1.66 -0.91
C CYS A 34 -4.84 2.98 -1.45
N ARG A 35 -4.01 2.92 -2.50
CA ARG A 35 -3.46 4.12 -3.15
C ARG A 35 -4.54 5.03 -3.73
N GLY A 36 -5.55 4.45 -4.39
CA GLY A 36 -6.70 5.22 -4.88
C GLY A 36 -7.46 5.95 -3.75
N ARG A 37 -7.64 5.30 -2.59
CA ARG A 37 -8.24 5.94 -1.40
C ARG A 37 -7.34 7.05 -0.86
N ILE A 38 -6.04 6.82 -0.75
CA ILE A 38 -5.06 7.83 -0.33
C ILE A 38 -5.13 9.07 -1.22
N GLU A 39 -5.21 8.92 -2.54
CA GLU A 39 -5.32 10.05 -3.47
C GLU A 39 -6.57 10.89 -3.21
N GLY A 40 -7.73 10.24 -3.04
CA GLY A 40 -8.97 10.93 -2.69
C GLY A 40 -8.86 11.69 -1.36
N LEU A 41 -8.31 11.05 -0.33
CA LEU A 41 -8.11 11.68 0.98
C LEU A 41 -7.13 12.85 0.91
N ARG A 42 -6.01 12.70 0.17
CA ARG A 42 -5.01 13.75 -0.03
C ARG A 42 -5.58 14.96 -0.74
N ALA A 43 -6.49 14.79 -1.69
CA ALA A 43 -7.12 15.90 -2.38
C ALA A 43 -7.84 16.82 -1.38
N VAL A 44 -8.66 16.25 -0.49
CA VAL A 44 -9.41 17.02 0.53
C VAL A 44 -8.47 17.60 1.60
N VAL A 45 -7.46 16.85 2.05
CA VAL A 45 -6.46 17.37 3.00
C VAL A 45 -5.64 18.50 2.36
N GLY A 46 -5.33 18.42 1.07
CA GLY A 46 -4.67 19.47 0.30
C GLY A 46 -5.52 20.73 0.16
N GLU A 47 -6.82 20.57 -0.04
CA GLU A 47 -7.78 21.68 -0.02
C GLU A 47 -7.81 22.33 1.37
N LEU A 48 -7.97 21.55 2.44
CA LEU A 48 -7.91 22.02 3.83
C LEU A 48 -6.63 22.81 4.13
N ALA A 49 -5.49 22.35 3.62
CA ALA A 49 -4.19 22.97 3.87
C ALA A 49 -3.99 24.34 3.19
N ARG A 50 -4.74 24.61 2.11
CA ARG A 50 -4.54 25.78 1.24
C ARG A 50 -5.71 26.75 1.21
N ALA A 51 -6.93 26.27 1.45
CA ALA A 51 -8.12 27.08 1.37
C ALA A 51 -8.12 28.15 2.49
N GLU A 52 -8.52 29.36 2.08
CA GLU A 52 -8.70 30.53 2.92
C GLU A 52 -10.13 31.05 2.67
N ALA A 53 -10.77 31.61 3.70
CA ALA A 53 -12.10 32.17 3.59
C ALA A 53 -12.07 33.68 3.85
N GLY A 54 -13.01 34.41 3.26
CA GLY A 54 -13.19 35.82 3.57
C GLY A 54 -13.65 36.05 5.02
N PRO A 55 -13.47 37.28 5.55
CA PRO A 55 -14.01 37.64 6.86
C PRO A 55 -15.51 37.33 6.96
N GLY A 56 -15.92 36.54 7.96
CA GLY A 56 -17.31 36.15 8.17
C GLY A 56 -17.78 34.91 7.40
N GLU A 57 -17.00 34.42 6.43
CA GLU A 57 -17.36 33.26 5.59
C GLU A 57 -16.88 31.91 6.16
N TRP A 58 -16.12 31.95 7.25
CA TRP A 58 -15.49 30.78 7.86
C TRP A 58 -16.45 29.63 8.13
N ARG A 59 -17.68 29.91 8.54
CA ARG A 59 -18.67 28.87 8.81
C ARG A 59 -19.07 28.13 7.53
N VAL A 60 -19.40 28.88 6.47
CA VAL A 60 -19.81 28.31 5.17
C VAL A 60 -18.66 27.50 4.57
N ALA A 61 -17.43 28.04 4.59
CA ALA A 61 -16.25 27.33 4.13
C ALA A 61 -15.99 26.04 4.91
N TYR A 62 -16.11 26.09 6.25
CA TYR A 62 -15.94 24.93 7.12
C TYR A 62 -16.97 23.84 6.80
N GLU A 63 -18.25 24.19 6.74
CA GLU A 63 -19.34 23.25 6.46
C GLU A 63 -19.24 22.66 5.05
N GLY A 64 -18.85 23.44 4.04
CA GLY A 64 -18.60 22.96 2.68
C GLY A 64 -17.47 21.91 2.66
N LEU A 65 -16.34 22.21 3.29
CA LEU A 65 -15.22 21.27 3.34
C LEU A 65 -15.53 20.04 4.19
N GLN A 66 -16.36 20.16 5.24
CA GLN A 66 -16.86 19.02 5.99
C GLN A 66 -17.69 18.08 5.10
N GLN A 67 -18.52 18.62 4.21
CA GLN A 67 -19.29 17.80 3.27
C GLN A 67 -18.36 17.04 2.32
N SER A 68 -17.32 17.71 1.78
CA SER A 68 -16.28 17.06 0.97
C SER A 68 -15.56 15.95 1.74
N ALA A 69 -15.17 16.20 2.99
CA ALA A 69 -14.54 15.22 3.87
C ALA A 69 -15.46 14.02 4.15
N ARG A 70 -16.74 14.25 4.47
CA ARG A 70 -17.74 13.17 4.67
C ARG A 70 -17.98 12.39 3.39
N SER A 71 -17.99 13.04 2.23
CA SER A 71 -18.16 12.39 0.93
C SER A 71 -17.01 11.44 0.63
N VAL A 72 -15.76 11.90 0.77
CA VAL A 72 -14.60 11.03 0.51
C VAL A 72 -14.48 9.90 1.53
N LEU A 73 -14.77 10.15 2.80
CA LEU A 73 -14.76 9.11 3.84
C LEU A 73 -15.82 8.05 3.58
N ARG A 74 -17.01 8.42 3.07
CA ARG A 74 -18.06 7.47 2.69
C ARG A 74 -17.65 6.62 1.48
N ARG A 75 -17.08 7.25 0.44
CA ARG A 75 -16.58 6.52 -0.75
C ARG A 75 -15.42 5.58 -0.45
N SER A 76 -14.58 5.97 0.52
CA SER A 76 -13.45 5.14 0.97
C SER A 76 -13.91 3.92 1.76
N GLY A 77 -15.20 3.85 2.14
CA GLY A 77 -15.78 2.81 2.97
C GLY A 77 -15.23 2.82 4.40
N PRO A 78 -15.87 2.11 5.34
CA PRO A 78 -15.08 1.55 6.43
C PRO A 78 -14.02 0.66 5.78
N ALA A 79 -12.75 0.86 6.10
CA ALA A 79 -11.75 -0.17 5.90
C ALA A 79 -12.40 -1.45 6.44
N ALA A 80 -12.71 -2.42 5.57
CA ALA A 80 -13.33 -3.66 6.01
C ALA A 80 -12.39 -4.27 7.06
N GLY A 81 -12.72 -4.07 8.34
CA GLY A 81 -11.94 -4.59 9.45
C GLY A 81 -12.04 -6.10 9.34
N GLY A 82 -10.91 -6.74 9.03
CA GLY A 82 -10.84 -8.14 8.64
C GLY A 82 -9.97 -8.29 7.39
N ARG A 83 -10.57 -8.18 6.20
CA ARG A 83 -9.95 -8.64 4.95
C ARG A 83 -8.69 -7.90 4.52
N ASP A 84 -8.66 -6.57 4.66
CA ASP A 84 -7.48 -5.77 4.28
C ASP A 84 -6.33 -5.90 5.30
N ASP A 85 -6.62 -6.29 6.54
CA ASP A 85 -5.60 -6.52 7.59
C ASP A 85 -5.01 -7.92 7.44
N GLU A 86 -5.86 -8.88 7.06
CA GLU A 86 -5.51 -10.25 6.70
C GLU A 86 -4.58 -10.31 5.48
N LEU A 87 -4.76 -9.43 4.49
CA LEU A 87 -3.89 -9.30 3.32
C LEU A 87 -2.49 -8.73 3.61
N VAL A 88 -2.24 -8.23 4.84
CA VAL A 88 -0.89 -7.86 5.32
C VAL A 88 -0.31 -8.97 6.22
N SER A 89 -0.98 -10.12 6.34
CA SER A 89 -0.43 -11.30 7.01
C SER A 89 0.60 -12.00 6.11
N PRO A 90 1.56 -12.74 6.67
CA PRO A 90 2.49 -13.53 5.87
C PRO A 90 1.72 -14.62 5.11
N ALA A 91 2.02 -14.77 3.81
CA ALA A 91 1.45 -15.82 2.98
C ALA A 91 2.07 -17.19 3.31
N GLU A 92 1.35 -18.25 2.95
CA GLU A 92 1.92 -19.60 2.92
C GLU A 92 3.01 -19.66 1.85
N THR A 93 4.13 -20.32 2.17
CA THR A 93 5.28 -20.43 1.27
C THR A 93 5.56 -21.87 0.92
N VAL A 94 6.00 -22.11 -0.30
CA VAL A 94 6.51 -23.39 -0.77
C VAL A 94 7.99 -23.25 -1.08
N ILE A 95 8.77 -24.24 -0.64
CA ILE A 95 10.21 -24.30 -0.90
C ILE A 95 10.46 -25.12 -2.17
N VAL A 96 11.21 -24.55 -3.09
CA VAL A 96 11.72 -25.23 -4.29
C VAL A 96 13.23 -25.02 -4.40
N TRP A 97 13.90 -25.85 -5.19
CA TRP A 97 15.32 -25.68 -5.49
C TRP A 97 15.48 -25.15 -6.90
N ARG A 98 16.25 -24.07 -7.06
CA ARG A 98 16.53 -23.48 -8.37
C ARG A 98 18.01 -23.60 -8.69
N CYS A 99 18.34 -24.16 -9.85
CA CYS A 99 19.68 -24.10 -10.41
C CYS A 99 20.03 -22.65 -10.75
N GLN A 100 21.17 -22.16 -10.24
CA GLN A 100 21.61 -20.79 -10.52
C GLN A 100 22.11 -20.62 -11.96
N ASP A 101 22.59 -21.70 -12.58
CA ASP A 101 23.24 -21.67 -13.88
C ASP A 101 22.23 -21.79 -15.04
N CYS A 102 21.29 -22.75 -14.97
CA CYS A 102 20.30 -22.97 -16.04
C CYS A 102 18.88 -22.47 -15.68
N GLY A 103 18.65 -22.06 -14.43
CA GLY A 103 17.34 -21.58 -13.98
C GLY A 103 16.27 -22.67 -13.82
N GLY A 104 16.61 -23.94 -13.98
CA GLY A 104 15.72 -25.07 -13.72
C GLY A 104 15.24 -25.07 -12.27
N VAL A 105 13.96 -25.38 -12.06
CA VAL A 105 13.35 -25.46 -10.72
C VAL A 105 12.96 -26.91 -10.47
N ASP A 106 13.49 -27.49 -9.39
CA ASP A 106 13.17 -28.85 -8.99
C ASP A 106 11.83 -28.88 -8.26
N ALA A 107 10.93 -29.75 -8.72
CA ALA A 107 9.63 -29.92 -8.10
C ALA A 107 9.79 -30.81 -6.85
N PRO A 108 9.11 -30.49 -5.73
CA PRO A 108 9.27 -31.23 -4.48
C PRO A 108 8.85 -32.71 -4.55
N GLN A 109 8.27 -33.18 -5.66
CA GLN A 109 7.94 -34.59 -5.90
C GLN A 109 8.23 -34.97 -7.37
N PRO A 110 8.75 -36.19 -7.65
CA PRO A 110 8.95 -36.65 -9.02
C PRO A 110 7.62 -36.73 -9.77
N CYS A 111 7.58 -36.19 -10.99
CA CYS A 111 6.41 -36.27 -11.86
C CYS A 111 6.11 -37.74 -12.19
N VAL A 112 4.96 -38.24 -11.76
CA VAL A 112 4.50 -39.61 -12.03
C VAL A 112 3.59 -39.71 -13.26
N ASP A 113 3.56 -38.67 -14.11
CA ASP A 113 2.74 -38.57 -15.33
C ASP A 113 1.21 -38.74 -15.15
N VAL A 114 0.71 -38.58 -13.91
CA VAL A 114 -0.73 -38.57 -13.57
C VAL A 114 -1.15 -37.22 -12.98
N CYS A 115 -0.56 -36.11 -13.46
CA CYS A 115 -0.87 -34.79 -12.90
C CYS A 115 -2.36 -34.43 -13.12
N ILE A 116 -3.11 -34.41 -12.02
CA ILE A 116 -4.47 -33.82 -11.92
C ILE A 116 -4.38 -32.29 -11.71
N TRP A 117 -3.18 -31.78 -11.42
CA TRP A 117 -2.91 -30.38 -11.07
C TRP A 117 -2.50 -29.60 -12.32
N GLY A 118 -3.20 -28.50 -12.59
CA GLY A 118 -2.85 -27.57 -13.66
C GLY A 118 -1.60 -26.72 -13.33
N PRO A 119 -1.02 -26.03 -14.32
CA PRO A 119 0.04 -25.05 -14.07
C PRO A 119 -0.41 -24.00 -13.05
N ALA A 120 0.45 -23.66 -12.10
CA ALA A 120 0.23 -22.62 -11.12
C ALA A 120 1.31 -21.53 -11.23
N ASP A 121 0.89 -20.28 -11.09
CA ASP A 121 1.80 -19.15 -11.04
C ASP A 121 2.37 -18.99 -9.64
N TRP A 122 3.68 -18.71 -9.57
CA TRP A 122 4.42 -18.55 -8.33
C TRP A 122 5.27 -17.28 -8.38
N VAL A 123 5.37 -16.62 -7.24
CA VAL A 123 6.14 -15.39 -7.07
C VAL A 123 7.19 -15.60 -5.98
N ASP A 124 8.40 -15.10 -6.20
CA ASP A 124 9.46 -15.13 -5.21
C ASP A 124 9.04 -14.39 -3.93
N VAL A 125 9.32 -15.01 -2.76
CA VAL A 125 8.91 -14.46 -1.46
C VAL A 125 9.47 -13.06 -1.21
N ALA A 126 10.68 -12.73 -1.70
CA ALA A 126 11.24 -11.40 -1.50
C ALA A 126 10.47 -10.33 -2.30
N SER A 127 9.95 -10.70 -3.48
CA SER A 127 9.06 -9.83 -4.26
C SER A 127 7.73 -9.60 -3.55
N TYR A 128 7.15 -10.68 -3.00
CA TYR A 128 5.92 -10.60 -2.19
C TYR A 128 6.11 -9.71 -0.95
N GLU A 129 7.15 -9.96 -0.15
CA GLU A 129 7.43 -9.21 1.09
C GLU A 129 7.77 -7.73 0.83
N SER A 130 8.46 -7.44 -0.28
CA SER A 130 8.70 -6.06 -0.72
C SER A 130 7.39 -5.33 -1.02
N GLN A 131 6.47 -5.99 -1.74
CA GLN A 131 5.16 -5.42 -2.04
C GLN A 131 4.31 -5.27 -0.77
N ARG A 132 4.35 -6.25 0.12
CA ARG A 132 3.64 -6.25 1.41
C ARG A 132 4.11 -5.11 2.29
N SER A 133 5.42 -4.90 2.38
CA SER A 133 6.03 -3.78 3.12
C SER A 133 5.54 -2.43 2.60
N ARG A 134 5.45 -2.26 1.27
CA ARG A 134 4.90 -1.04 0.65
C ARG A 134 3.41 -0.87 0.96
N ALA A 135 2.64 -1.96 0.87
CA ALA A 135 1.21 -1.95 1.18
C ALA A 135 0.95 -1.57 2.64
N ALA A 136 1.77 -2.04 3.58
CA ALA A 136 1.68 -1.66 5.00
C ALA A 136 1.91 -0.15 5.20
N VAL A 137 2.91 0.42 4.54
CA VAL A 137 3.14 1.88 4.57
C VAL A 137 1.96 2.64 3.95
N ASP A 138 1.43 2.16 2.82
CA ASP A 138 0.23 2.71 2.18
C ASP A 138 -0.96 2.72 3.16
N ARG A 139 -1.16 1.63 3.89
CA ARG A 139 -2.21 1.49 4.91
C ARG A 139 -2.10 2.53 6.03
N GLU A 140 -0.89 2.74 6.57
CA GLU A 140 -0.67 3.76 7.60
C GLU A 140 -0.96 5.17 7.09
N VAL A 141 -0.70 5.44 5.80
CA VAL A 141 -1.08 6.71 5.16
C VAL A 141 -2.57 6.91 5.18
N GLU A 142 -3.27 5.90 4.69
CA GLU A 142 -4.71 5.92 4.56
C GLU A 142 -5.34 6.19 5.92
N GLN A 143 -4.93 5.43 6.94
CA GLN A 143 -5.43 5.57 8.31
C GLN A 143 -5.13 6.95 8.91
N SER A 144 -3.92 7.48 8.72
CA SER A 144 -3.56 8.80 9.23
C SER A 144 -4.39 9.92 8.60
N LEU A 145 -4.53 9.91 7.26
CA LEU A 145 -5.32 10.92 6.54
C LEU A 145 -6.81 10.80 6.85
N ALA A 146 -7.35 9.57 6.84
CA ALA A 146 -8.74 9.31 7.20
C ALA A 146 -9.02 9.72 8.65
N GLY A 147 -8.09 9.47 9.57
CA GLY A 147 -8.20 9.89 10.97
C GLY A 147 -8.28 11.41 11.13
N LEU A 148 -7.45 12.17 10.42
CA LEU A 148 -7.52 13.63 10.39
C LEU A 148 -8.87 14.12 9.84
N LEU A 149 -9.29 13.59 8.67
CA LEU A 149 -10.54 14.00 8.04
C LEU A 149 -11.77 13.62 8.85
N ARG A 150 -11.77 12.47 9.55
CA ARG A 150 -12.88 12.10 10.45
C ARG A 150 -13.03 13.12 11.58
N ARG A 151 -11.93 13.51 12.22
CA ARG A 151 -11.97 14.54 13.28
C ARG A 151 -12.50 15.86 12.73
N PHE A 152 -12.04 16.29 11.57
CA PHE A 152 -12.50 17.53 10.94
C PHE A 152 -13.99 17.46 10.53
N ALA A 153 -14.38 16.37 9.86
CA ALA A 153 -15.72 16.15 9.32
C ALA A 153 -16.83 16.14 10.38
N PHE A 154 -16.51 15.77 11.61
CA PHE A 154 -17.50 15.61 12.69
C PHE A 154 -17.28 16.56 13.88
N ALA A 155 -16.24 17.40 13.85
CA ALA A 155 -16.10 18.48 14.82
C ALA A 155 -17.06 19.63 14.50
N THR A 156 -17.75 20.16 15.51
CA THR A 156 -18.57 21.38 15.36
C THR A 156 -17.96 22.50 16.21
N PRO A 157 -17.30 23.49 15.59
CA PRO A 157 -16.79 24.67 16.30
C PRO A 157 -17.91 25.42 17.03
N ARG A 158 -17.59 26.00 18.19
CA ARG A 158 -18.49 26.94 18.88
C ARG A 158 -18.62 28.24 18.07
N ALA A 159 -19.69 29.00 18.32
CA ALA A 159 -19.85 30.34 17.73
C ALA A 159 -18.59 31.20 17.97
N GLY A 160 -18.13 31.89 16.92
CA GLY A 160 -16.90 32.69 16.94
C GLY A 160 -15.58 31.91 16.91
N GLN A 161 -15.59 30.57 16.95
CA GLN A 161 -14.37 29.74 16.95
C GLN A 161 -14.09 29.04 15.61
N TRP A 162 -14.86 29.36 14.57
CA TRP A 162 -14.75 28.74 13.25
C TRP A 162 -13.36 28.93 12.63
N GLU A 163 -12.89 30.17 12.56
CA GLU A 163 -11.57 30.53 12.02
C GLU A 163 -10.42 29.86 12.80
N ARG A 164 -10.48 29.90 14.13
CA ARG A 164 -9.47 29.27 14.98
C ARG A 164 -9.42 27.75 14.75
N SER A 165 -10.58 27.11 14.69
CA SER A 165 -10.70 25.67 14.45
C SER A 165 -10.19 25.31 13.06
N TRP A 166 -10.54 26.10 12.04
CA TRP A 166 -10.04 25.95 10.69
C TRP A 166 -8.51 26.01 10.66
N ARG A 167 -7.90 27.06 11.21
CA ARG A 167 -6.43 27.21 11.25
C ARG A 167 -5.73 26.06 11.98
N ALA A 168 -6.31 25.57 13.07
CA ALA A 168 -5.77 24.40 13.77
C ALA A 168 -5.74 23.17 12.86
N PHE A 169 -6.84 22.86 12.16
CA PHE A 169 -6.90 21.74 11.23
C PHE A 169 -6.05 21.94 9.97
N GLN A 170 -5.98 23.17 9.46
CA GLN A 170 -5.11 23.55 8.34
C GLN A 170 -3.63 23.31 8.68
N SER A 171 -3.19 23.65 9.90
CA SER A 171 -1.83 23.35 10.36
C SER A 171 -1.54 21.85 10.42
N GLN A 172 -2.48 21.05 10.94
CA GLN A 172 -2.37 19.59 10.96
C GLN A 172 -2.32 19.00 9.55
N ALA A 173 -3.12 19.54 8.63
CA ALA A 173 -3.13 19.13 7.22
C ALA A 173 -1.79 19.39 6.53
N ARG A 174 -1.17 20.56 6.77
CA ARG A 174 0.16 20.88 6.23
C ARG A 174 1.22 19.89 6.73
N ILE A 175 1.23 19.59 8.04
CA ILE A 175 2.15 18.61 8.63
C ILE A 175 1.94 17.20 8.04
N ALA A 176 0.69 16.78 7.89
CA ALA A 176 0.34 15.47 7.32
C ALA A 176 0.82 15.32 5.86
N LEU A 177 0.85 16.41 5.08
CA LEU A 177 1.36 16.42 3.71
C LEU A 177 2.90 16.47 3.64
N GLN A 178 3.53 17.27 4.51
CA GLN A 178 4.99 17.46 4.52
C GLN A 178 5.76 16.23 5.03
N SER A 179 5.28 15.60 6.11
CA SER A 179 5.89 14.39 6.69
C SER A 179 5.97 13.20 5.73
N ARG A 180 5.25 13.26 4.61
CA ARG A 180 5.20 12.22 3.57
C ARG A 180 6.07 12.54 2.36
N GLY A 181 6.21 13.81 2.00
CA GLY A 181 7.21 14.23 1.01
C GLY A 181 8.62 13.84 1.46
N SER A 182 8.92 14.04 2.74
CA SER A 182 10.20 13.66 3.34
C SER A 182 10.42 12.13 3.40
N ARG A 183 9.40 11.35 3.81
CA ARG A 183 9.49 9.87 3.83
C ARG A 183 9.63 9.24 2.45
N ARG A 184 8.92 9.76 1.44
CA ARG A 184 9.03 9.29 0.04
C ARG A 184 10.43 9.54 -0.53
N ALA A 185 10.98 10.74 -0.31
CA ALA A 185 12.34 11.07 -0.73
C ALA A 185 13.38 10.16 -0.05
N ALA A 186 13.22 9.89 1.25
CA ALA A 186 14.10 8.98 1.98
C ALA A 186 14.02 7.53 1.47
N SER A 187 12.82 7.01 1.20
CA SER A 187 12.67 5.67 0.58
C SER A 187 13.23 5.59 -0.84
N GLU A 188 13.04 6.61 -1.68
CA GLU A 188 13.59 6.64 -3.04
C GLU A 188 15.13 6.69 -3.04
N MET A 189 15.74 7.39 -2.07
CA MET A 189 17.19 7.37 -1.85
C MET A 189 17.69 5.99 -1.40
N ALA A 190 17.00 5.34 -0.46
CA ALA A 190 17.37 4.01 0.03
C ALA A 190 17.29 2.94 -1.06
N ILE A 191 16.27 3.00 -1.93
CA ILE A 191 16.13 2.07 -3.08
C ILE A 191 17.29 2.26 -4.07
N ARG A 192 17.67 3.50 -4.39
CA ARG A 192 18.80 3.78 -5.29
C ARG A 192 20.14 3.32 -4.72
N GLN A 193 20.33 3.45 -3.41
CA GLN A 193 21.54 2.98 -2.74
C GLN A 193 21.63 1.44 -2.78
N ALA A 194 20.54 0.74 -2.48
CA ALA A 194 20.48 -0.72 -2.58
C ALA A 194 20.68 -1.27 -4.02
N GLN A 195 20.37 -0.48 -5.04
CA GLN A 195 20.63 -0.81 -6.45
C GLN A 195 22.06 -0.49 -6.91
N ALA A 196 22.81 0.32 -6.15
CA ALA A 196 24.20 0.67 -6.43
C ALA A 196 25.20 -0.27 -5.73
N ASP A 197 24.77 -0.92 -4.64
CA ASP A 197 25.60 -1.79 -3.79
C ASP A 197 25.44 -3.29 -4.11
N GLY A 198 24.63 -3.66 -5.13
CA GLY A 198 24.40 -5.04 -5.58
C GLY A 198 24.75 -5.23 -7.05
#